data_AF-A0AAD7L9D8-F1
#
_entry.id   AF-A0AAD7L9D8-F1
#
_cell.length_a   1.000
_cell.length_b   1.000
_cell.length_c   1.000
_cell.angle_alpha   90.00
_cell.angle_beta   90.00
_cell.angle_gamma   90.00
#
_symmetry.space_group_name_H-M   'P 1'
#
loop_
_entity.id
_entity.type
_entity.pdbx_description
1 polymer ?
#
loop_
_entity_poly.entity_id
_entity_poly.type
_entity_poly.pdbx_seq_one_letter_code
_entity_poly.pdbx_strand_id
1 'polypeptide(L)'
;MSQTMSARKGEIHSDDSGSAAVPPHLKIAKSSDDSDRKNANRRVKDVEICVPIVYGTIAFYLGRKASESQSHKWTVYVRGASNEDLGVVIKRVVFQLHPSFNNPTRVVDSPPFELSECGWGEFEIAITLFFHGDVCDKQLDLYHHLKLYPEEESGPQTTKKPVVMESYNEIVFPDPSEGFLARAENHPAVIVPRLPAGLNLPSPVLEIMNEKEQGDTKEHPLSQWFMNFSEADELLKLAAARQQVQAHIVKLRRQFSLMDGLPQLSKPASGYECT
;
A
#
# COMPACT_ATOMS: atom_id res chain seq x y z
N MET A 1 12.27 73.84 16.01
CA MET A 1 11.49 74.62 16.99
C MET A 1 10.78 73.59 17.85
N SER A 2 10.83 73.51 19.17
CA SER A 2 11.56 74.17 20.26
C SER A 2 11.17 73.37 21.52
N GLN A 3 12.13 73.16 22.44
CA GLN A 3 11.96 73.06 23.92
C GLN A 3 11.11 71.90 24.50
N THR A 4 11.61 70.90 25.26
CA THR A 4 12.39 70.80 26.52
C THR A 4 11.61 71.06 27.83
N MET A 5 11.89 70.20 28.82
CA MET A 5 11.78 70.29 30.31
C MET A 5 10.72 69.36 30.94
N SER A 6 10.94 68.64 32.06
CA SER A 6 12.01 68.66 33.08
C SER A 6 11.90 67.37 33.95
N ALA A 7 13.02 66.71 34.32
CA ALA A 7 13.64 66.64 35.67
C ALA A 7 13.00 65.63 36.66
N ARG A 8 13.67 64.84 37.52
CA ARG A 8 15.01 64.77 38.17
C ARG A 8 15.14 63.33 38.76
N LYS A 9 16.28 62.62 38.62
CA LYS A 9 17.54 62.60 39.42
C LYS A 9 17.49 61.73 40.70
N GLY A 10 18.41 60.77 40.76
CA GLY A 10 18.81 60.02 41.96
C GLY A 10 19.84 58.91 41.65
N GLU A 11 21.11 59.28 41.45
CA GLU A 11 22.28 58.38 41.49
C GLU A 11 22.62 58.04 42.94
N ILE A 12 23.15 56.83 43.23
CA ILE A 12 24.37 56.60 44.05
C ILE A 12 25.02 55.26 43.61
N HIS A 13 26.31 55.33 43.27
CA HIS A 13 27.28 54.24 43.09
C HIS A 13 27.78 53.68 44.44
N SER A 14 28.13 52.40 44.47
CA SER A 14 29.25 51.90 45.29
C SER A 14 29.80 50.60 44.72
N ASP A 15 31.04 50.66 44.23
CA ASP A 15 31.93 49.51 44.01
C ASP A 15 32.40 48.96 45.36
N ASP A 16 32.44 47.64 45.53
CA ASP A 16 33.60 46.96 46.15
C ASP A 16 33.62 45.45 45.82
N SER A 17 34.83 44.94 45.77
CA SER A 17 35.34 43.69 45.24
C SER A 17 35.11 42.49 46.19
N GLY A 18 34.82 41.31 45.63
CA GLY A 18 34.69 40.06 46.40
C GLY A 18 34.76 38.82 45.52
N SER A 19 35.91 38.15 45.52
CA SER A 19 36.22 36.90 44.81
C SER A 19 35.45 35.69 45.36
N ALA A 20 34.81 34.88 44.50
CA ALA A 20 34.67 33.42 44.68
C ALA A 20 33.99 32.70 43.49
N ALA A 21 34.71 31.70 42.95
CA ALA A 21 34.25 30.43 42.40
C ALA A 21 33.28 30.38 41.19
N VAL A 22 33.86 30.07 40.03
CA VAL A 22 33.20 29.49 38.85
C VAL A 22 32.71 28.05 39.17
N PRO A 23 31.45 27.68 38.93
CA PRO A 23 31.01 26.29 39.06
C PRO A 23 31.44 25.45 37.85
N PRO A 24 31.79 24.16 38.05
CA PRO A 24 32.48 23.39 37.04
C PRO A 24 31.56 22.89 35.93
N HIS A 25 32.16 22.86 34.75
CA HIS A 25 31.70 22.25 33.52
C HIS A 25 31.17 20.82 33.74
N LEU A 26 29.85 20.63 33.69
CA LEU A 26 29.25 19.30 33.53
C LEU A 26 29.49 18.84 32.10
N LYS A 27 30.53 18.01 31.91
CA LYS A 27 30.63 17.15 30.72
C LYS A 27 29.49 16.14 30.80
N ILE A 28 28.40 16.42 30.09
CA ILE A 28 27.42 15.38 29.74
C ILE A 28 28.14 14.43 28.78
N ALA A 29 28.38 13.22 29.28
CA ALA A 29 28.76 12.09 28.46
C ALA A 29 27.71 11.94 27.35
N LYS A 30 28.16 12.02 26.11
CA LYS A 30 27.35 11.69 24.93
C LYS A 30 27.27 10.17 24.88
N SER A 31 26.44 9.58 25.74
CA SER A 31 26.17 8.14 25.74
C SER A 31 25.00 7.83 24.78
N SER A 32 25.32 6.94 23.84
CA SER A 32 24.45 5.92 23.23
C SER A 32 23.30 6.26 22.30
N ASP A 33 22.91 7.52 22.03
CA ASP A 33 21.75 7.75 21.14
C ASP A 33 22.05 7.70 19.62
N ASP A 34 23.33 7.61 19.23
CA ASP A 34 23.76 7.58 17.82
C ASP A 34 24.01 6.15 17.30
N SER A 35 24.12 5.15 18.20
CA SER A 35 24.25 3.74 17.81
C SER A 35 22.90 3.10 17.49
N ASP A 36 21.83 3.49 18.19
CA ASP A 36 20.51 2.89 18.02
C ASP A 36 19.86 3.34 16.70
N ARG A 37 20.09 4.59 16.28
CA ARG A 37 19.75 5.06 14.92
C ARG A 37 20.54 4.38 13.82
N LYS A 38 21.76 3.90 14.12
CA LYS A 38 22.58 3.12 13.16
C LYS A 38 22.11 1.67 13.05
N ASN A 39 21.60 1.08 14.13
CA ASN A 39 21.11 -0.31 14.12
C ASN A 39 19.73 -0.45 13.47
N ALA A 40 18.83 0.53 13.60
CA ALA A 40 17.49 0.48 12.99
C ALA A 40 17.50 0.50 11.45
N ASN A 41 18.61 0.91 10.83
CA ASN A 41 18.78 0.98 9.38
C ASN A 41 19.56 -0.19 8.78
N ARG A 42 19.87 -1.23 9.57
CA ARG A 42 20.48 -2.43 9.02
C ARG A 42 19.45 -3.14 8.14
N ARG A 43 19.73 -3.16 6.83
CA ARG A 43 18.91 -3.86 5.84
C ARG A 43 19.40 -5.30 5.69
N VAL A 44 18.46 -6.24 5.62
CA VAL A 44 18.74 -7.66 5.42
C VAL A 44 18.76 -7.91 3.91
N LYS A 45 19.95 -8.21 3.37
CA LYS A 45 20.12 -8.44 1.93
C LYS A 45 19.52 -9.78 1.49
N ASP A 46 19.12 -9.85 0.22
CA ASP A 46 18.61 -11.06 -0.44
C ASP A 46 17.33 -11.60 0.22
N VAL A 47 16.56 -10.70 0.85
CA VAL A 47 15.25 -10.98 1.44
C VAL A 47 14.25 -10.01 0.81
N GLU A 48 13.10 -10.52 0.44
CA GLU A 48 11.99 -9.74 -0.08
C GLU A 48 10.76 -9.98 0.78
N ILE A 49 10.01 -8.91 1.05
CA ILE A 49 8.73 -8.99 1.75
C ILE A 49 7.63 -8.63 0.75
N CYS A 50 6.65 -9.52 0.57
CA CYS A 50 5.52 -9.30 -0.32
C CYS A 50 4.24 -9.04 0.49
N VAL A 51 3.53 -7.97 0.16
CA VAL A 51 2.29 -7.58 0.82
C VAL A 51 1.17 -7.54 -0.22
N PRO A 52 0.30 -8.58 -0.26
CA PRO A 52 -0.82 -8.62 -1.18
C PRO A 52 -1.94 -7.69 -0.72
N ILE A 53 -2.30 -6.73 -1.57
CA ILE A 53 -3.34 -5.74 -1.31
C ILE A 53 -4.44 -5.81 -2.37
N VAL A 54 -5.63 -5.38 -1.97
CA VAL A 54 -6.75 -5.08 -2.86
C VAL A 54 -7.14 -3.64 -2.65
N TYR A 55 -7.30 -2.89 -3.74
CA TYR A 55 -7.81 -1.53 -3.72
C TYR A 55 -8.96 -1.42 -4.71
N GLY A 56 -9.94 -0.60 -4.38
CA GLY A 56 -11.12 -0.50 -5.21
C GLY A 56 -12.23 0.35 -4.63
N THR A 57 -13.40 0.23 -5.24
CA THR A 57 -14.61 0.94 -4.86
C THR A 57 -15.80 0.00 -4.80
N ILE A 58 -16.71 0.30 -3.88
CA ILE A 58 -18.06 -0.25 -3.87
C ILE A 58 -19.06 0.91 -3.94
N ALA A 59 -20.08 0.79 -4.79
CA ALA A 59 -21.09 1.82 -4.99
C ALA A 59 -22.51 1.25 -4.85
N PHE A 60 -23.34 1.95 -4.08
CA PHE A 60 -24.74 1.62 -3.84
C PHE A 60 -25.64 2.69 -4.44
N TYR A 61 -26.54 2.29 -5.32
CA TYR A 61 -27.57 3.17 -5.84
C TYR A 61 -28.58 3.54 -4.75
N LEU A 62 -28.88 4.83 -4.61
CA LEU A 62 -29.74 5.35 -3.54
C LEU A 62 -31.25 5.21 -3.84
N GLY A 63 -31.62 4.85 -5.07
CA GLY A 63 -33.02 4.60 -5.46
C GLY A 63 -33.91 5.81 -5.17
N ARG A 64 -34.98 5.62 -4.40
CA ARG A 64 -35.92 6.70 -4.04
C ARG A 64 -35.30 7.84 -3.22
N LYS A 65 -34.12 7.63 -2.61
CA LYS A 65 -33.37 8.66 -1.88
C LYS A 65 -32.36 9.39 -2.77
N ALA A 66 -32.23 8.98 -4.03
CA ALA A 66 -31.34 9.65 -4.97
C ALA A 66 -31.84 11.06 -5.27
N SER A 67 -30.90 11.98 -5.42
CA SER A 67 -31.11 13.33 -5.97
C SER A 67 -30.25 13.50 -7.21
N GLU A 68 -30.48 14.57 -7.97
CA GLU A 68 -29.67 14.90 -9.16
C GLU A 68 -28.16 15.00 -8.83
N SER A 69 -27.82 15.50 -7.64
CA SER A 69 -26.43 15.66 -7.18
C SER A 69 -25.89 14.47 -6.39
N GLN A 70 -26.73 13.53 -5.96
CA GLN A 70 -26.34 12.38 -5.15
C GLN A 70 -27.18 11.19 -5.55
N SER A 71 -26.73 10.45 -6.56
CA SER A 71 -27.42 9.25 -7.03
C SER A 71 -26.89 7.98 -6.37
N HIS A 72 -25.60 7.96 -6.00
CA HIS A 72 -24.92 6.83 -5.41
C HIS A 72 -24.21 7.23 -4.13
N LYS A 73 -24.16 6.29 -3.17
CA LYS A 73 -23.19 6.30 -2.09
C LYS A 73 -22.09 5.30 -2.44
N TRP A 74 -20.85 5.73 -2.45
CA TRP A 74 -19.72 4.87 -2.78
C TRP A 74 -18.64 4.95 -1.70
N THR A 75 -17.87 3.89 -1.57
CA THR A 75 -16.76 3.76 -0.64
C THR A 75 -15.53 3.30 -1.41
N VAL A 76 -14.47 4.09 -1.39
CA VAL A 76 -13.14 3.72 -1.87
C VAL A 76 -12.33 3.15 -0.71
N TYR A 77 -11.53 2.12 -0.95
CA TYR A 77 -10.77 1.46 0.10
C TYR A 77 -9.47 0.83 -0.40
N VAL A 78 -8.56 0.60 0.56
CA VAL A 78 -7.36 -0.23 0.41
C VAL A 78 -7.35 -1.23 1.57
N ARG A 79 -7.27 -2.52 1.25
CA ARG A 79 -7.35 -3.63 2.21
C ARG A 79 -6.31 -4.70 1.91
N GLY A 80 -5.96 -5.51 2.91
CA GLY A 80 -5.20 -6.73 2.66
C GLY A 80 -6.02 -7.71 1.81
N ALA A 81 -5.37 -8.51 0.97
CA ALA A 81 -6.08 -9.49 0.14
C ALA A 81 -6.94 -10.46 0.98
N SER A 82 -6.46 -10.81 2.17
CA SER A 82 -7.14 -11.62 3.18
C SER A 82 -7.92 -10.80 4.23
N ASN A 83 -8.15 -9.51 4.01
CA ASN A 83 -8.76 -8.55 4.96
C ASN A 83 -8.01 -8.36 6.28
N GLU A 84 -6.72 -8.68 6.29
CA GLU A 84 -5.84 -8.45 7.44
C GLU A 84 -5.47 -6.97 7.57
N ASP A 85 -5.07 -6.56 8.78
CA ASP A 85 -4.69 -5.17 9.06
C ASP A 85 -3.40 -4.78 8.32
N LEU A 86 -3.48 -3.74 7.47
CA LEU A 86 -2.34 -3.19 6.75
C LEU A 86 -1.57 -2.13 7.54
N GLY A 87 -2.04 -1.74 8.74
CA GLY A 87 -1.41 -0.73 9.59
C GLY A 87 0.03 -1.06 9.98
N VAL A 88 0.43 -2.34 9.92
CA VAL A 88 1.81 -2.79 10.15
C VAL A 88 2.81 -2.30 9.09
N VAL A 89 2.32 -2.03 7.87
CA VAL A 89 3.10 -1.64 6.68
C VAL A 89 2.77 -0.22 6.24
N ILE A 90 1.47 0.09 6.13
CA ILE A 90 0.95 1.36 5.65
C ILE A 90 0.74 2.29 6.85
N LYS A 91 1.35 3.47 6.79
CA LYS A 91 1.19 4.52 7.78
C LYS A 91 -0.05 5.36 7.54
N ARG A 92 -0.31 5.72 6.28
CA ARG A 92 -1.50 6.48 5.88
C ARG A 92 -1.79 6.31 4.40
N VAL A 93 -3.04 6.55 4.03
CA VAL A 93 -3.50 6.57 2.64
C VAL A 93 -4.08 7.93 2.32
N VAL A 94 -3.73 8.46 1.16
CA VAL A 94 -4.29 9.71 0.64
C VAL A 94 -5.15 9.39 -0.58
N PHE A 95 -6.44 9.72 -0.50
CA PHE A 95 -7.38 9.63 -1.60
C PHE A 95 -7.56 11.01 -2.22
N GLN A 96 -7.24 11.15 -3.50
CA GLN A 96 -7.47 12.37 -4.25
C GLN A 96 -8.67 12.19 -5.18
N LEU A 97 -9.76 12.88 -4.81
CA LEU A 97 -11.03 12.87 -5.50
C LEU A 97 -11.09 13.92 -6.61
N HIS A 98 -12.16 13.90 -7.40
CA HIS A 98 -12.42 14.93 -8.39
C HIS A 98 -12.52 16.34 -7.75
N PRO A 99 -12.02 17.41 -8.39
CA PRO A 99 -12.01 18.77 -7.81
C PRO A 99 -13.38 19.36 -7.46
N SER A 100 -14.47 18.76 -7.95
CA SER A 100 -15.84 19.17 -7.59
C SER A 100 -16.21 18.84 -6.14
N PHE A 101 -15.49 17.93 -5.48
CA PHE A 101 -15.72 17.60 -4.08
C PHE A 101 -15.09 18.65 -3.17
N ASN A 102 -15.77 18.97 -2.07
CA ASN A 102 -15.16 19.80 -1.04
C ASN A 102 -14.01 19.03 -0.38
N ASN A 103 -12.84 19.67 -0.24
CA ASN A 103 -11.60 19.02 0.20
C ASN A 103 -11.30 17.74 -0.61
N PRO A 104 -10.96 17.83 -1.90
CA PRO A 104 -10.83 16.65 -2.76
C PRO A 104 -9.69 15.72 -2.32
N THR A 105 -8.68 16.23 -1.60
CA THR A 105 -7.63 15.40 -1.00
C THR A 105 -8.04 15.01 0.42
N ARG A 106 -8.20 13.70 0.67
CA ARG A 106 -8.58 13.12 1.95
C ARG A 106 -7.46 12.22 2.46
N VAL A 107 -7.14 12.33 3.73
CA VAL A 107 -6.08 11.56 4.37
C VAL A 107 -6.70 10.64 5.40
N VAL A 108 -6.32 9.36 5.36
CA VAL A 108 -6.73 8.34 6.33
C VAL A 108 -5.47 7.79 6.97
N ASP A 109 -5.24 8.15 8.23
CA ASP A 109 -4.00 7.84 8.96
C ASP A 109 -4.02 6.51 9.72
N SER A 110 -5.14 5.78 9.69
CA SER A 110 -5.28 4.49 10.36
C SER A 110 -6.24 3.56 9.61
N PRO A 111 -6.04 2.23 9.69
CA PRO A 111 -7.00 1.25 9.19
C PRO A 111 -8.36 1.38 9.90
N PRO A 112 -9.49 1.03 9.25
CA PRO A 112 -9.60 0.65 7.84
C PRO A 112 -9.33 1.85 6.91
N PHE A 113 -8.49 1.64 5.90
CA PHE A 113 -8.13 2.69 4.94
C PHE A 113 -9.23 2.86 3.90
N GLU A 114 -10.32 3.49 4.30
CA GLU A 114 -11.48 3.71 3.45
C GLU A 114 -12.08 5.10 3.59
N LEU A 115 -12.80 5.51 2.56
CA LEU A 115 -13.50 6.79 2.50
C LEU A 115 -14.84 6.60 1.79
N SER A 116 -15.92 7.02 2.44
CA SER A 116 -17.27 7.00 1.88
C SER A 116 -17.73 8.40 1.47
N GLU A 117 -18.32 8.51 0.28
CA GLU A 117 -18.85 9.75 -0.27
C GLU A 117 -20.13 9.49 -1.09
N CYS A 118 -20.84 10.58 -1.39
CA CYS A 118 -22.01 10.54 -2.28
C CYS A 118 -21.71 11.29 -3.58
N GLY A 119 -22.15 10.74 -4.71
CA GLY A 119 -21.94 11.38 -6.00
C GLY A 119 -22.78 10.76 -7.11
N TRP A 120 -22.66 11.35 -8.29
CA TRP A 120 -23.38 10.93 -9.49
C TRP A 120 -22.49 10.63 -10.69
N GLY A 121 -21.24 11.09 -10.66
CA GLY A 121 -20.28 10.91 -11.74
C GLY A 121 -19.25 9.83 -11.43
N GLU A 122 -18.80 9.17 -12.49
CA GLU A 122 -17.64 8.28 -12.51
C GLU A 122 -16.38 9.11 -12.79
N PHE A 123 -15.29 8.80 -12.09
CA PHE A 123 -14.02 9.50 -12.24
C PHE A 123 -12.86 8.64 -11.73
N GLU A 124 -11.64 8.98 -12.13
CA GLU A 124 -10.43 8.34 -11.60
C GLU A 124 -10.06 8.92 -10.24
N ILE A 125 -9.88 8.04 -9.26
CA ILE A 125 -9.40 8.35 -7.92
C ILE A 125 -7.91 8.01 -7.87
N ALA A 126 -7.07 8.98 -7.54
CA ALA A 126 -5.67 8.70 -7.23
C ALA A 126 -5.53 8.33 -5.74
N ILE A 127 -4.82 7.24 -5.48
CA ILE A 127 -4.63 6.63 -4.15
C ILE A 127 -3.13 6.57 -3.89
N THR A 128 -2.64 7.39 -2.95
CA THR A 128 -1.23 7.40 -2.56
C THR A 128 -1.06 6.70 -1.22
N LEU A 129 -0.29 5.61 -1.19
CA LEU A 129 0.09 4.90 0.01
C LEU A 129 1.40 5.47 0.55
N PHE A 130 1.39 5.85 1.83
CA PHE A 130 2.60 6.20 2.58
C PHE A 130 2.90 5.08 3.57
N PHE A 131 4.12 4.56 3.51
CA PHE A 131 4.57 3.50 4.40
C PHE A 131 5.22 4.07 5.67
N HIS A 132 5.44 3.22 6.67
CA HIS A 132 6.27 3.58 7.81
C HIS A 132 7.72 3.79 7.35
N GLY A 133 8.45 4.69 8.01
CA GLY A 133 9.81 5.08 7.58
C GLY A 133 10.83 3.95 7.64
N ASP A 134 10.59 2.93 8.48
CA ASP A 134 11.41 1.72 8.56
C ASP A 134 11.07 0.69 7.47
N VAL A 135 9.95 0.87 6.76
CA VAL A 135 9.50 0.03 5.63
C VAL A 135 10.03 0.60 4.32
N CYS A 136 9.61 1.82 3.97
CA CYS A 136 9.93 2.45 2.71
C CYS A 136 9.67 3.97 2.78
N ASP A 137 10.67 4.77 2.41
CA ASP A 137 10.51 6.24 2.31
C ASP A 137 9.74 6.68 1.05
N LYS A 138 9.62 5.80 0.05
CA LYS A 138 8.92 6.11 -1.20
C LYS A 138 7.43 5.83 -1.03
N GLN A 139 6.60 6.76 -1.49
CA GLN A 139 5.16 6.52 -1.62
C GLN A 139 4.85 5.61 -2.83
N LEU A 140 3.71 4.94 -2.79
CA LEU A 140 3.16 4.19 -3.92
C LEU A 140 1.88 4.86 -4.40
N ASP A 141 1.85 5.28 -5.67
CA ASP A 141 0.68 5.87 -6.31
C ASP A 141 -0.07 4.82 -7.12
N LEU A 142 -1.37 4.68 -6.84
CA LEU A 142 -2.32 3.81 -7.53
C LEU A 142 -3.45 4.66 -8.10
N TYR A 143 -4.05 4.21 -9.20
CA TYR A 143 -5.15 4.92 -9.86
C TYR A 143 -6.30 3.94 -10.02
N HIS A 144 -7.49 4.34 -9.57
CA HIS A 144 -8.67 3.49 -9.58
C HIS A 144 -9.86 4.24 -10.16
N HIS A 145 -10.51 3.66 -11.17
CA HIS A 145 -11.69 4.27 -11.78
C HIS A 145 -12.95 3.91 -10.99
N LEU A 146 -13.61 4.92 -10.40
CA LEU A 146 -14.89 4.75 -9.74
C LEU A 146 -15.97 4.44 -10.77
N LYS A 147 -16.56 3.25 -10.70
CA LYS A 147 -17.75 2.87 -11.45
C LYS A 147 -19.00 2.89 -10.59
N LEU A 148 -20.06 3.52 -11.09
CA LEU A 148 -21.37 3.62 -10.47
C LEU A 148 -22.41 2.78 -11.23
N TYR A 149 -22.19 2.57 -12.53
CA TYR A 149 -23.10 1.85 -13.40
C TYR A 149 -22.53 0.48 -13.80
N PRO A 150 -23.31 -0.62 -13.73
CA PRO A 150 -22.87 -1.92 -14.23
C PRO A 150 -22.65 -1.88 -15.76
N GLU A 151 -21.54 -2.44 -16.26
CA GLU A 151 -21.27 -2.48 -17.72
C GLU A 151 -22.14 -3.49 -18.49
N GLU A 152 -22.52 -4.60 -17.85
CA GLU A 152 -23.14 -5.74 -18.54
C GLU A 152 -24.67 -5.83 -18.38
N GLU A 153 -25.27 -4.97 -17.56
CA GLU A 153 -26.69 -5.05 -17.21
C GLU A 153 -27.40 -3.79 -17.70
N SER A 154 -27.88 -3.79 -18.95
CA SER A 154 -28.76 -2.75 -19.53
C SER A 154 -30.15 -2.67 -18.84
N GLY A 155 -30.27 -3.19 -17.62
CA GLY A 155 -31.47 -3.20 -16.80
C GLY A 155 -31.54 -2.01 -15.84
N PRO A 156 -32.71 -1.78 -15.23
CA PRO A 156 -32.87 -0.72 -14.24
C PRO A 156 -31.96 -0.94 -13.03
N GLN A 157 -31.25 0.10 -12.59
CA GLN A 157 -30.38 0.04 -11.42
C GLN A 157 -31.15 -0.45 -10.19
N THR A 158 -30.60 -1.48 -9.55
CA THR A 158 -31.16 -2.09 -8.35
C THR A 158 -30.50 -1.53 -7.09
N THR A 159 -31.28 -1.29 -6.04
CA THR A 159 -30.74 -0.92 -4.72
C THR A 159 -30.24 -2.14 -3.95
N LYS A 160 -30.38 -3.35 -4.49
CA LYS A 160 -30.03 -4.61 -3.80
C LYS A 160 -28.62 -5.10 -4.09
N LYS A 161 -28.06 -4.74 -5.25
CA LYS A 161 -26.73 -5.19 -5.70
C LYS A 161 -25.85 -3.95 -5.86
N PRO A 162 -24.72 -3.85 -5.14
CA PRO A 162 -23.76 -2.79 -5.38
C PRO A 162 -22.95 -3.05 -6.65
N VAL A 163 -22.35 -1.99 -7.17
CA VAL A 163 -21.27 -2.08 -8.16
C VAL A 163 -19.96 -2.16 -7.39
N VAL A 164 -19.25 -3.28 -7.53
CA VAL A 164 -17.93 -3.49 -6.94
C VAL A 164 -16.91 -3.49 -8.07
N MET A 165 -15.87 -2.69 -7.93
CA MET A 165 -14.73 -2.69 -8.85
C MET A 165 -13.45 -2.69 -8.02
N GLU A 166 -12.71 -3.80 -8.08
CA GLU A 166 -11.49 -4.03 -7.30
C GLU A 166 -10.33 -4.41 -8.22
N SER A 167 -9.12 -4.06 -7.78
CA SER A 167 -7.87 -4.46 -8.40
C SER A 167 -6.93 -5.05 -7.34
N TYR A 168 -6.33 -6.18 -7.68
CA TYR A 168 -5.30 -6.83 -6.87
C TYR A 168 -3.92 -6.26 -7.20
N ASN A 169 -3.07 -6.09 -6.19
CA ASN A 169 -1.66 -5.73 -6.36
C ASN A 169 -0.79 -6.36 -5.27
N GLU A 170 0.48 -6.59 -5.58
CA GLU A 170 1.47 -7.11 -4.62
C GLU A 170 2.58 -6.07 -4.45
N ILE A 171 2.71 -5.54 -3.24
CA ILE A 171 3.79 -4.60 -2.92
C ILE A 171 5.00 -5.41 -2.47
N VAL A 172 6.11 -5.26 -3.18
CA VAL A 172 7.36 -5.94 -2.88
C VAL A 172 8.36 -4.97 -2.26
N PHE A 173 8.86 -5.31 -1.08
CA PHE A 173 9.88 -4.57 -0.36
C PHE A 173 11.19 -5.38 -0.38
N PRO A 174 12.13 -5.07 -1.29
CA PRO A 174 13.43 -5.69 -1.31
C PRO A 174 14.33 -5.14 -0.22
N ASP A 175 15.21 -5.98 0.30
CA ASP A 175 16.19 -5.68 1.35
C ASP A 175 15.56 -4.89 2.52
N PRO A 176 14.57 -5.48 3.24
CA PRO A 176 13.85 -4.82 4.31
C PRO A 176 14.78 -4.47 5.48
N SER A 177 14.40 -3.46 6.27
CA SER A 177 15.08 -3.22 7.55
C SER A 177 14.85 -4.40 8.50
N GLU A 178 15.82 -4.66 9.38
CA GLU A 178 15.71 -5.71 10.40
C GLU A 178 14.48 -5.50 11.30
N GLY A 179 14.16 -4.24 11.63
CA GLY A 179 12.97 -3.89 12.41
C GLY A 179 11.65 -4.14 11.68
N PHE A 180 11.59 -3.83 10.39
CA PHE A 180 10.42 -4.15 9.56
C PHE A 180 10.25 -5.66 9.42
N LEU A 181 11.34 -6.39 9.13
CA LEU A 181 11.31 -7.84 8.99
C LEU A 181 10.82 -8.51 10.28
N ALA A 182 11.35 -8.14 11.45
CA ALA A 182 10.92 -8.69 12.73
C ALA A 182 9.43 -8.42 13.05
N ARG A 183 8.92 -7.25 12.65
CA ARG A 183 7.49 -6.90 12.80
C ARG A 183 6.60 -7.67 11.81
N ALA A 184 7.08 -7.86 10.58
CA ALA A 184 6.35 -8.48 9.49
C ALA A 184 6.35 -10.02 9.52
N GLU A 185 7.41 -10.65 10.03
CA GLU A 185 7.62 -12.11 9.96
C GLU A 185 6.47 -12.92 10.59
N ASN A 186 5.80 -12.37 11.61
CA ASN A 186 4.67 -13.02 12.28
C ASN A 186 3.30 -12.42 11.90
N HIS A 187 3.24 -11.51 10.94
CA HIS A 187 2.02 -10.79 10.59
C HIS A 187 1.25 -11.47 9.45
N PRO A 188 -0.06 -11.77 9.60
CA PRO A 188 -0.84 -12.52 8.60
C PRO A 188 -1.02 -11.80 7.26
N ALA A 189 -0.87 -10.47 7.24
CA ALA A 189 -0.94 -9.64 6.02
C ALA A 189 0.32 -9.72 5.14
N VAL A 190 1.37 -10.43 5.57
CA VAL A 190 2.69 -10.38 4.93
C VAL A 190 3.18 -11.76 4.54
N ILE A 191 3.71 -11.87 3.32
CA ILE A 191 4.34 -13.09 2.80
C ILE A 191 5.85 -12.86 2.76
N VAL A 192 6.57 -13.62 3.58
CA VAL A 192 8.03 -13.69 3.55
C VAL A 192 8.42 -15.02 2.86
N PRO A 193 9.01 -14.99 1.65
CA PRO A 193 9.61 -16.19 1.05
C PRO A 193 10.64 -16.76 2.01
N ARG A 194 10.67 -18.09 2.17
CA ARG A 194 11.46 -18.77 3.21
C ARG A 194 12.92 -18.28 3.20
N LEU A 195 13.34 -17.73 4.35
CA LEU A 195 14.69 -17.25 4.61
C LEU A 195 15.75 -18.35 4.34
N PRO A 196 16.94 -18.01 3.82
CA PRO A 196 18.07 -18.92 3.80
C PRO A 196 18.39 -19.39 5.22
N ALA A 197 18.72 -20.68 5.39
CA ALA A 197 19.06 -21.24 6.69
C ALA A 197 20.29 -20.53 7.29
N GLY A 198 20.10 -19.73 8.36
CA GLY A 198 21.21 -19.10 9.10
C GLY A 198 20.94 -17.72 9.73
N LEU A 199 19.82 -17.07 9.42
CA LEU A 199 19.46 -15.79 10.02
C LEU A 199 18.71 -15.99 11.35
N ASN A 200 19.38 -15.73 12.48
CA ASN A 200 18.74 -15.63 13.79
C ASN A 200 18.39 -14.15 14.03
N LEU A 201 17.10 -13.82 14.01
CA LEU A 201 16.62 -12.46 14.31
C LEU A 201 16.47 -12.25 15.82
N PRO A 202 16.78 -11.05 16.35
CA PRO A 202 16.53 -10.73 17.76
C PRO A 202 15.02 -10.62 18.03
N SER A 203 14.57 -11.25 19.12
CA SER A 203 13.18 -11.16 19.58
C SER A 203 12.81 -9.70 19.89
N PRO A 204 11.64 -9.19 19.43
CA PRO A 204 11.28 -7.80 19.66
C PRO A 204 10.99 -7.56 21.15
N VAL A 205 11.59 -6.48 21.68
CA VAL A 205 11.19 -5.89 22.96
C VAL A 205 9.91 -5.11 22.70
N LEU A 206 8.77 -5.64 23.15
CA LEU A 206 7.50 -4.90 23.15
C LEU A 206 7.60 -3.76 24.18
N GLU A 207 7.71 -2.51 23.71
CA GLU A 207 7.27 -1.38 24.51
C GLU A 207 5.75 -1.25 24.39
N ILE A 208 5.10 -1.31 25.54
CA ILE A 208 3.65 -1.27 25.72
C ILE A 208 3.14 0.11 25.32
N MET A 209 2.59 0.24 24.12
CA MET A 209 1.79 1.40 23.71
C MET A 209 0.31 1.03 23.80
N ASN A 210 -0.37 1.70 24.73
CA ASN A 210 -1.82 1.74 24.99
C ASN A 210 -2.72 1.02 23.99
N GLU A 211 -3.35 -0.06 24.48
CA GLU A 211 -4.59 -0.61 23.95
C GLU A 211 -5.66 0.49 23.94
N LYS A 212 -5.92 1.05 22.75
CA LYS A 212 -7.13 1.82 22.51
C LYS A 212 -7.79 1.25 21.26
N GLU A 213 -8.66 0.26 21.50
CA GLU A 213 -9.71 -0.22 20.60
C GLU A 213 -9.29 -0.27 19.11
N GLN A 214 -8.29 -1.09 18.79
CA GLN A 214 -7.87 -1.36 17.41
C GLN A 214 -8.95 -2.22 16.76
N GLY A 215 -9.75 -1.59 15.89
CA GLY A 215 -10.89 -2.21 15.22
C GLY A 215 -10.48 -3.43 14.41
N ASP A 216 -11.05 -4.59 14.75
CA ASP A 216 -10.90 -5.82 14.01
C ASP A 216 -11.50 -5.65 12.60
N THR A 217 -10.66 -5.63 11.56
CA THR A 217 -11.09 -5.53 10.16
C THR A 217 -11.84 -6.76 9.66
N LYS A 218 -11.92 -7.84 10.46
CA LYS A 218 -12.64 -9.07 10.11
C LYS A 218 -14.16 -8.90 10.20
N GLU A 219 -14.64 -7.99 11.05
CA GLU A 219 -16.07 -7.69 11.22
C GLU A 219 -16.52 -6.48 10.38
N HIS A 220 -15.92 -6.28 9.20
CA HIS A 220 -16.24 -5.13 8.35
C HIS A 220 -17.66 -5.23 7.76
N PRO A 221 -18.49 -4.18 7.77
CA PRO A 221 -19.86 -4.21 7.22
C PRO A 221 -19.94 -4.59 5.73
N LEU A 222 -18.84 -4.40 4.99
CA LEU A 222 -18.73 -4.72 3.57
C LEU A 222 -18.07 -6.08 3.30
N SER A 223 -17.70 -6.84 4.33
CA SER A 223 -17.00 -8.14 4.22
C SER A 223 -17.71 -9.13 3.28
N GLN A 224 -19.05 -9.18 3.36
CA GLN A 224 -19.88 -10.03 2.48
C GLN A 224 -19.69 -9.74 0.99
N TRP A 225 -19.35 -8.50 0.62
CA TRP A 225 -19.15 -8.10 -0.78
C TRP A 225 -17.71 -8.35 -1.23
N PHE A 226 -16.73 -8.17 -0.33
CA PHE A 226 -15.31 -8.38 -0.62
C PHE A 226 -15.01 -9.82 -1.04
N MET A 227 -15.58 -10.82 -0.37
CA MET A 227 -15.31 -12.23 -0.70
C MET A 227 -16.10 -12.71 -1.92
N ASN A 228 -17.35 -12.30 -2.05
CA ASN A 228 -18.24 -12.82 -3.11
C ASN A 228 -17.93 -12.25 -4.50
N PHE A 229 -17.50 -10.99 -4.62
CA PHE A 229 -17.22 -10.38 -5.92
C PHE A 229 -15.78 -10.61 -6.37
N SER A 230 -14.80 -10.52 -5.45
CA SER A 230 -13.39 -10.80 -5.75
C SER A 230 -13.19 -12.24 -6.23
N GLU A 231 -13.84 -13.24 -5.61
CA GLU A 231 -13.66 -14.64 -5.99
C GLU A 231 -14.26 -14.98 -7.36
N ALA A 232 -15.49 -14.52 -7.65
CA ALA A 232 -16.19 -14.89 -8.88
C ALA A 232 -15.51 -14.32 -10.14
N ASP A 233 -15.10 -13.05 -10.09
CA ASP A 233 -14.42 -12.39 -11.21
C ASP A 233 -12.99 -12.92 -11.41
N GLU A 234 -12.27 -13.21 -10.32
CA GLU A 234 -10.96 -13.86 -10.41
C GLU A 234 -11.06 -15.27 -10.97
N LEU A 235 -12.06 -16.05 -10.55
CA LEU A 235 -12.30 -17.38 -11.09
C LEU A 235 -12.58 -17.34 -12.59
N LEU A 236 -13.33 -16.33 -13.05
CA LEU A 236 -13.61 -16.12 -14.47
C LEU A 236 -12.34 -15.75 -15.25
N LYS A 237 -11.54 -14.81 -14.73
CA LYS A 237 -10.24 -14.44 -15.32
C LYS A 237 -9.28 -15.63 -15.39
N LEU A 238 -9.20 -16.43 -14.32
CA LEU A 238 -8.39 -17.65 -14.27
C LEU A 238 -8.88 -18.70 -15.28
N ALA A 239 -10.18 -18.88 -15.43
CA ALA A 239 -10.74 -19.78 -16.43
C ALA A 239 -10.40 -19.33 -17.85
N ALA A 240 -10.49 -18.03 -18.16
CA ALA A 240 -10.13 -17.46 -19.44
C ALA A 240 -8.62 -17.64 -19.75
N ALA A 241 -7.75 -17.34 -18.77
CA ALA A 241 -6.31 -17.55 -18.91
C ALA A 241 -5.97 -19.02 -19.16
N ARG A 242 -6.61 -19.95 -18.43
CA ARG A 242 -6.46 -21.40 -18.64
C ARG A 242 -6.87 -21.80 -20.05
N GLN A 243 -7.98 -21.28 -20.57
CA GLN A 243 -8.41 -21.56 -21.95
C GLN A 243 -7.41 -21.06 -22.99
N GLN A 244 -6.83 -19.87 -22.79
CA GLN A 244 -5.79 -19.34 -23.68
C GLN A 244 -4.54 -20.23 -23.68
N VAL A 245 -4.09 -20.68 -22.50
CA VAL A 245 -2.95 -21.60 -22.39
C VAL A 245 -3.26 -22.92 -23.09
N GLN A 246 -4.44 -23.50 -22.89
CA GLN A 246 -4.85 -24.74 -23.58
C GLN A 246 -4.89 -24.56 -25.10
N ALA A 247 -5.42 -23.44 -25.60
CA ALA A 247 -5.42 -23.13 -27.03
C ALA A 247 -3.98 -23.05 -27.59
N HIS A 248 -3.06 -22.43 -26.84
CA HIS A 248 -1.66 -22.35 -27.23
C HIS A 248 -0.98 -23.74 -27.24
N ILE A 249 -1.25 -24.58 -26.24
CA ILE A 249 -0.78 -25.96 -26.17
C ILE A 249 -1.27 -26.77 -27.39
N VAL A 250 -2.56 -26.65 -27.75
CA VAL A 250 -3.12 -27.33 -28.93
C VAL A 250 -2.46 -26.84 -30.22
N LYS A 251 -2.25 -25.51 -30.35
CA LYS A 251 -1.58 -24.93 -31.51
C LYS A 251 -0.16 -25.44 -31.67
N LEU A 252 0.62 -25.45 -30.58
CA LEU A 252 1.99 -25.96 -30.57
C LEU A 252 2.04 -27.45 -30.89
N ARG A 253 1.15 -28.27 -30.32
CA ARG A 253 1.04 -29.71 -30.63
C ARG A 253 0.76 -29.95 -32.12
N ARG A 254 -0.13 -29.15 -32.72
CA ARG A 254 -0.42 -29.22 -34.16
C ARG A 254 0.80 -28.84 -35.00
N GLN A 255 1.53 -27.78 -34.62
CA GLN A 255 2.75 -27.38 -35.33
C GLN A 255 3.83 -28.46 -35.23
N PHE A 256 4.02 -29.05 -34.06
CA PHE A 256 4.99 -30.13 -33.85
C PHE A 256 4.65 -31.37 -34.69
N SER A 257 3.38 -31.77 -34.71
CA SER A 257 2.91 -32.89 -35.54
C SER A 257 3.07 -32.67 -37.06
N LEU A 258 3.07 -31.42 -37.53
CA LEU A 258 3.32 -31.09 -38.94
C LEU A 258 4.82 -31.12 -39.28
N MET A 259 5.70 -30.88 -38.30
CA MET A 259 7.15 -30.95 -38.48
C MET A 259 7.66 -32.41 -38.45
N ASP A 260 7.07 -33.27 -37.63
CA ASP A 260 7.41 -34.70 -37.57
C ASP A 260 6.92 -35.51 -38.80
N GLY A 261 6.15 -34.91 -39.70
CA GLY A 261 5.55 -35.56 -40.87
C GLY A 261 6.36 -35.55 -42.17
N LEU A 262 7.62 -35.10 -42.18
CA LEU A 262 8.42 -35.03 -43.42
C LEU A 262 9.34 -36.28 -43.57
N PRO A 263 9.15 -37.17 -44.55
CA PRO A 263 10.07 -38.27 -44.78
C PRO A 263 11.38 -37.75 -45.41
N GLN A 264 12.54 -38.10 -44.83
CA GLN A 264 13.84 -37.92 -45.48
C GLN A 264 13.90 -38.80 -46.75
N LEU A 265 13.82 -38.17 -47.92
CA LEU A 265 14.17 -38.82 -49.19
C LEU A 265 15.66 -38.61 -49.46
N SER A 266 16.52 -39.51 -48.96
CA SER A 266 17.94 -39.54 -49.32
C SER A 266 18.12 -40.16 -50.71
N LYS A 267 18.45 -39.35 -51.71
CA LYS A 267 18.97 -39.80 -53.02
C LYS A 267 20.41 -40.32 -52.88
N PRO A 268 20.82 -41.39 -53.58
CA PRO A 268 22.22 -41.76 -53.66
C PRO A 268 22.98 -40.88 -54.68
N ALA A 269 24.17 -40.42 -54.30
CA ALA A 269 25.06 -39.64 -55.15
C ALA A 269 25.84 -40.56 -56.10
N SER A 270 25.77 -40.23 -57.39
CA SER A 270 26.68 -40.69 -58.45
C SER A 270 28.01 -39.94 -58.30
N GLY A 271 29.13 -40.67 -58.35
CA GLY A 271 30.48 -40.12 -58.33
C GLY A 271 31.52 -41.14 -58.81
N TYR A 272 31.85 -41.02 -60.09
CA TYR A 272 33.12 -41.38 -60.77
C TYR A 272 34.32 -40.82 -59.94
N GLU A 273 35.47 -41.49 -59.77
CA GLU A 273 36.56 -41.64 -60.75
C GLU A 273 37.73 -42.55 -60.25
N CYS A 274 38.38 -43.23 -61.21
CA CYS A 274 39.83 -43.52 -61.39
C CYS A 274 40.73 -43.95 -60.21
N THR A 275 41.18 -45.22 -60.23
CA THR A 275 42.57 -45.64 -60.60
C THR A 275 42.57 -47.13 -60.94
#